data_AF-A0A420P277-F1
#
_entry.id   AF-A0A420P277-F1
#
_cell.length_a   1.000
_cell.length_b   1.000
_cell.length_c   1.000
_cell.angle_alpha   90.00
_cell.angle_beta   90.00
_cell.angle_gamma   90.00
#
_symmetry.space_group_name_H-M   'P 1'
#
loop_
_entity.id
_entity.type
_entity.pdbx_description
1 polymer ?
#
loop_
_entity_poly.entity_id
_entity_poly.type
_entity_poly.pdbx_seq_one_letter_code
_entity_poly.pdbx_strand_id
1 'polypeptide(L)'
;MASGQGLPTMVIAIDLGNISSGVAWAMLNAPNSKPKFVTGWETLSGNPSDDVKVPSTLYYGEAKNRNNLEWGFKVPDDRDVLSWFKHLIVDDKDLPDHIRFSPQLANAKRIMRKVQKTPVEIVGDYLKQLWLHSWEHITQSDGLGENPVINVLICITSPATWPSSARVRIIKALAHAGLLNYFPRDRFGLRFFTDISMAAFAAIDDHAERRGLELGDVIIACDAGGGTVDVVSYVVTSHDPFMVTEYTKADGKLPLHMSHIRTNVVTAGEMCGAIFLRDKFSAAVKPRISPGVRERVRDHALSKAIDHVWRSDISPFVHEEINGFDVKIPVALSTTADPKISIPIKVVRNQIYGPLVEKINNLLQEQIALATQTFRYSPEASLFVYRSSSYTNIIQLIILTGGFGLSPYLHKILVDRIPDVKLIMEAGQGAFFDDVKSHSGDDYVHHFTLKSDPIPDINDLEVDTIAMRRARKVEYQLQVLFDRERIWFSVYYKNACLGYRSIPFDRE
;
A
#
# COMPACT_ATOMS: atom_id res chain seq x y z
N MET A 1 -32.01 -26.98 -19.48
CA MET A 1 -30.62 -27.32 -19.14
C MET A 1 -29.83 -26.03 -19.02
N ALA A 2 -29.50 -25.59 -17.79
CA ALA A 2 -28.56 -24.50 -17.55
C ALA A 2 -27.32 -25.12 -16.91
N SER A 3 -26.48 -25.72 -17.75
CA SER A 3 -25.24 -26.40 -17.37
C SER A 3 -24.09 -25.63 -18.01
N GLY A 4 -23.36 -24.82 -17.23
CA GLY A 4 -22.15 -24.19 -17.76
C GLY A 4 -21.44 -23.09 -16.95
N GLN A 5 -22.06 -22.48 -15.93
CA GLN A 5 -21.37 -21.45 -15.14
C GLN A 5 -20.81 -22.04 -13.84
N GLY A 6 -19.50 -21.98 -13.66
CA GLY A 6 -18.82 -22.35 -12.42
C GLY A 6 -19.26 -21.44 -11.26
N LEU A 7 -18.89 -21.82 -10.03
CA LEU A 7 -19.19 -21.01 -8.83
C LEU A 7 -18.66 -19.57 -9.02
N PRO A 8 -19.42 -18.55 -8.57
CA PRO A 8 -18.95 -17.17 -8.61
C PRO A 8 -17.71 -17.03 -7.74
N THR A 9 -16.76 -16.21 -8.19
CA THR A 9 -15.49 -15.99 -7.48
C THR A 9 -15.46 -14.60 -6.89
N MET A 10 -15.29 -14.54 -5.57
CA MET A 10 -14.99 -13.33 -4.83
C MET A 10 -13.47 -13.17 -4.71
N VAL A 11 -12.99 -11.96 -4.95
CA VAL A 11 -11.60 -11.58 -4.67
C VAL A 11 -11.60 -10.65 -3.48
N ILE A 12 -10.70 -10.90 -2.53
CA ILE A 12 -10.46 -10.05 -1.36
C ILE A 12 -8.99 -9.65 -1.37
N ALA A 13 -8.72 -8.36 -1.53
CA ALA A 13 -7.37 -7.78 -1.49
C ALA A 13 -7.09 -7.20 -0.10
N ILE A 14 -5.97 -7.60 0.49
CA ILE A 14 -5.49 -7.16 1.81
C ILE A 14 -4.16 -6.40 1.61
N ASP A 15 -4.19 -5.10 1.87
CA ASP A 15 -2.99 -4.28 2.05
C ASP A 15 -2.60 -4.31 3.53
N LEU A 16 -1.55 -5.06 3.87
CA LEU A 16 -0.98 -5.05 5.21
C LEU A 16 0.09 -3.96 5.27
N GLY A 17 -0.26 -2.73 5.65
CA GLY A 17 0.70 -1.63 5.70
C GLY A 17 1.41 -1.49 7.04
N ASN A 18 2.50 -0.70 7.05
CA ASN A 18 3.26 -0.42 8.29
C ASN A 18 2.50 0.47 9.28
N ILE A 19 1.72 1.42 8.74
CA ILE A 19 0.99 2.44 9.51
C ILE A 19 -0.50 2.16 9.54
N SER A 20 -1.08 1.77 8.41
CA SER A 20 -2.47 1.40 8.28
C SER A 20 -2.63 0.28 7.25
N SER A 21 -3.66 -0.52 7.42
CA SER A 21 -4.02 -1.62 6.53
C SER A 21 -5.40 -1.38 5.93
N GLY A 22 -5.68 -1.97 4.77
CA GLY A 22 -6.96 -1.83 4.07
C GLY A 22 -7.42 -3.15 3.47
N VAL A 23 -8.73 -3.29 3.32
CA VAL A 23 -9.34 -4.45 2.65
C VAL A 23 -10.34 -3.99 1.61
N ALA A 24 -10.18 -4.49 0.39
CA ALA A 24 -11.14 -4.31 -0.69
C ALA A 24 -11.59 -5.67 -1.22
N TRP A 25 -12.76 -5.71 -1.84
CA TRP A 25 -13.31 -6.94 -2.38
C TRP A 25 -14.24 -6.68 -3.57
N ALA A 26 -14.44 -7.71 -4.38
CA ALA A 26 -15.37 -7.69 -5.50
C ALA A 26 -15.72 -9.10 -5.98
N MET A 27 -16.77 -9.18 -6.81
CA MET A 27 -17.22 -10.40 -7.47
C MET A 27 -16.76 -10.39 -8.92
N LEU A 28 -15.89 -11.32 -9.32
CA LEU A 28 -15.31 -11.37 -10.67
C LEU A 28 -16.37 -11.59 -11.75
N ASN A 29 -17.27 -12.55 -11.52
CA ASN A 29 -18.25 -12.96 -12.55
C ASN A 29 -19.47 -12.03 -12.65
N ALA A 30 -19.41 -10.83 -12.09
CA ALA A 30 -20.52 -9.86 -12.11
C ALA A 30 -20.19 -8.70 -13.08
N PRO A 31 -20.96 -8.52 -14.18
CA PRO A 31 -20.75 -7.41 -15.10
C PRO A 31 -20.79 -6.07 -14.35
N ASN A 32 -19.81 -5.19 -14.59
CA ASN A 32 -19.67 -3.88 -13.95
C ASN A 32 -19.41 -3.91 -12.42
N SER A 33 -18.91 -5.02 -11.86
CA SER A 33 -18.56 -5.10 -10.44
C SER A 33 -17.42 -4.14 -10.10
N LYS A 34 -17.76 -3.05 -9.40
CA LYS A 34 -16.78 -2.11 -8.87
C LYS A 34 -16.18 -2.65 -7.56
N PRO A 35 -14.88 -2.42 -7.32
CA PRO A 35 -14.26 -2.65 -6.01
C PRO A 35 -15.09 -2.01 -4.89
N LYS A 36 -15.38 -2.78 -3.84
CA LYS A 36 -15.97 -2.30 -2.60
C LYS A 36 -14.91 -2.30 -1.50
N PHE A 37 -15.00 -1.35 -0.58
CA PHE A 37 -14.12 -1.27 0.58
C PHE A 37 -14.77 -1.82 1.82
N VAL A 38 -13.94 -2.35 2.69
CA VAL A 38 -14.32 -2.54 4.09
C VAL A 38 -14.17 -1.19 4.80
N THR A 39 -15.25 -0.74 5.42
CA THR A 39 -15.29 0.47 6.26
C THR A 39 -16.00 0.14 7.59
N GLY A 40 -16.43 1.14 8.35
CA GLY A 40 -17.17 0.96 9.60
C GLY A 40 -16.32 0.40 10.74
N TRP A 41 -15.01 0.70 10.76
CA TRP A 41 -14.08 0.16 11.76
C TRP A 41 -14.46 0.60 13.17
N GLU A 42 -14.46 -0.33 14.11
CA GLU A 42 -14.74 -0.01 15.51
C GLU A 42 -13.70 0.99 16.08
N THR A 43 -14.17 1.98 16.82
CA THR A 43 -13.32 2.99 17.47
C THR A 43 -13.48 2.96 18.99
N LEU A 44 -12.51 3.55 19.71
CA LEU A 44 -12.64 3.78 21.16
C LEU A 44 -13.87 4.58 21.57
N SER A 45 -14.36 5.47 20.69
CA SER A 45 -15.56 6.29 20.98
C SER A 45 -16.88 5.54 20.78
N GLY A 46 -16.86 4.31 20.26
CA GLY A 46 -18.05 3.54 19.92
C GLY A 46 -18.67 3.88 18.56
N ASN A 47 -18.39 5.06 18.01
CA ASN A 47 -18.81 5.43 16.65
C ASN A 47 -17.90 4.75 15.61
N PRO A 48 -18.44 3.99 14.65
CA PRO A 48 -17.65 3.41 13.58
C PRO A 48 -16.92 4.47 12.74
N SER A 49 -15.70 4.16 12.30
CA SER A 49 -14.95 4.98 11.34
C SER A 49 -15.20 4.49 9.91
N ASP A 50 -15.62 5.39 9.03
CA ASP A 50 -15.81 5.11 7.60
C ASP A 50 -14.52 5.29 6.77
N ASP A 51 -13.36 5.37 7.42
CA ASP A 51 -12.07 5.35 6.73
C ASP A 51 -11.93 4.04 5.94
N VAL A 52 -11.34 4.07 4.75
CA VAL A 52 -11.09 2.84 3.97
C VAL A 52 -9.88 2.04 4.48
N LYS A 53 -9.17 2.59 5.47
CA LYS A 53 -8.01 1.98 6.13
C LYS A 53 -8.14 2.07 7.65
N VAL A 54 -7.63 1.06 8.31
CA VAL A 54 -7.55 0.94 9.77
C VAL A 54 -6.08 0.99 10.22
N PRO A 55 -5.73 1.62 11.35
CA PRO A 55 -4.36 1.63 11.84
C PRO A 55 -3.76 0.22 12.02
N SER A 56 -2.50 0.05 11.65
CA SER A 56 -1.71 -1.16 11.85
C SER A 56 -1.11 -1.16 13.25
N THR A 57 -1.99 -1.17 14.25
CA THR A 57 -1.63 -1.08 15.67
C THR A 57 -2.27 -2.21 16.46
N LEU A 58 -1.53 -2.68 17.47
CA LEU A 58 -2.00 -3.62 18.47
C LEU A 58 -1.67 -3.09 19.86
N TYR A 59 -2.54 -3.38 20.82
CA TYR A 59 -2.26 -3.22 22.24
C TYR A 59 -2.65 -4.51 22.96
N TYR A 60 -1.65 -5.12 23.59
CA TYR A 60 -1.84 -6.26 24.46
C TYR A 60 -2.04 -5.74 25.89
N GLY A 61 -3.24 -5.91 26.43
CA GLY A 61 -3.54 -5.58 27.82
C GLY A 61 -2.67 -6.33 28.83
N GLU A 62 -2.73 -5.90 30.10
CA GLU A 62 -1.91 -6.50 31.16
C GLU A 62 -2.14 -8.02 31.31
N ALA A 63 -1.08 -8.75 31.64
CA ALA A 63 -1.00 -10.21 31.61
C ALA A 63 -2.08 -10.97 32.40
N LYS A 64 -2.81 -10.31 33.30
CA LYS A 64 -3.95 -10.90 34.03
C LYS A 64 -5.19 -11.09 33.15
N ASN A 65 -5.32 -10.35 32.05
CA ASN A 65 -6.41 -10.45 31.08
C ASN A 65 -5.85 -10.76 29.67
N ARG A 66 -5.36 -11.99 29.48
CA ARG A 66 -4.80 -12.47 28.19
C ARG A 66 -5.76 -12.36 26.98
N ASN A 67 -7.04 -12.05 27.21
CA ASN A 67 -8.06 -11.84 26.18
C ASN A 67 -8.30 -10.37 25.80
N ASN A 68 -7.61 -9.39 26.41
CA ASN A 68 -7.82 -7.98 26.10
C ASN A 68 -6.84 -7.49 25.01
N LEU A 69 -7.02 -7.99 23.79
CA LEU A 69 -6.34 -7.47 22.60
C LEU A 69 -7.16 -6.33 22.01
N GLU A 70 -6.57 -5.13 21.96
CA GLU A 70 -7.13 -4.00 21.22
C GLU A 70 -6.33 -3.80 19.93
N TRP A 71 -6.99 -3.38 18.86
CA TRP A 71 -6.39 -3.22 17.54
C TRP A 71 -6.98 -2.01 16.81
N GLY A 72 -6.26 -1.49 15.81
CA GLY A 72 -6.75 -0.41 14.98
C GLY A 72 -7.14 0.85 15.77
N PHE A 73 -8.30 1.42 15.47
CA PHE A 73 -8.82 2.62 16.15
C PHE A 73 -9.29 2.37 17.59
N LYS A 74 -9.31 1.12 18.06
CA LYS A 74 -9.57 0.79 19.46
C LYS A 74 -8.31 0.89 20.33
N VAL A 75 -7.13 1.04 19.74
CA VAL A 75 -5.88 1.19 20.51
C VAL A 75 -5.79 2.61 21.09
N PRO A 76 -5.62 2.77 22.42
CA PRO A 76 -5.46 4.09 23.03
C PRO A 76 -4.07 4.68 22.76
N ASP A 77 -4.01 5.99 22.50
CA ASP A 77 -2.79 6.71 22.16
C ASP A 77 -1.80 6.85 23.35
N ASP A 78 -2.25 6.60 24.58
CA ASP A 78 -1.47 6.75 25.83
C ASP A 78 -0.86 5.42 26.34
N ARG A 79 -0.89 4.37 25.52
CA ARG A 79 -0.46 3.01 25.91
C ARG A 79 0.81 2.56 25.18
N ASP A 80 1.31 1.40 25.60
CA ASP A 80 2.47 0.74 24.98
C ASP A 80 2.07 0.11 23.63
N VAL A 81 1.80 0.95 22.64
CA VAL A 81 1.26 0.58 21.33
C VAL A 81 2.31 -0.13 20.48
N LEU A 82 1.97 -1.33 20.02
CA LEU A 82 2.73 -2.06 19.02
C LEU A 82 2.33 -1.62 17.62
N SER A 83 3.25 -0.95 16.93
CA SER A 83 3.16 -0.57 15.51
C SER A 83 4.39 -1.09 14.77
N TRP A 84 4.44 -0.96 13.43
CA TRP A 84 5.56 -1.43 12.61
C TRP A 84 5.87 -2.93 12.74
N PHE A 85 4.93 -3.70 13.28
CA PHE A 85 5.11 -5.12 13.58
C PHE A 85 5.24 -5.99 12.32
N LYS A 86 4.79 -5.50 11.14
CA LYS A 86 4.95 -6.17 9.85
C LYS A 86 6.41 -6.56 9.62
N HIS A 87 7.36 -5.65 9.89
CA HIS A 87 8.79 -5.91 9.70
C HIS A 87 9.37 -6.97 10.64
N LEU A 88 8.68 -7.36 11.72
CA LEU A 88 9.11 -8.49 12.58
C LEU A 88 9.09 -9.83 11.82
N ILE A 89 8.34 -9.92 10.72
CA ILE A 89 8.28 -11.10 9.84
C ILE A 89 9.55 -11.26 9.00
N VAL A 90 10.42 -10.26 8.90
CA VAL A 90 11.67 -10.34 8.15
C VAL A 90 12.82 -10.52 9.13
N ASP A 91 13.79 -11.37 8.78
CA ASP A 91 14.98 -11.54 9.61
C ASP A 91 15.86 -10.29 9.53
N ASP A 92 16.52 -9.93 10.63
CA ASP A 92 17.34 -8.71 10.72
C ASP A 92 18.41 -8.57 9.64
N LYS A 93 18.93 -9.68 9.13
CA LYS A 93 19.95 -9.71 8.07
C LYS A 93 19.39 -9.33 6.69
N ASP A 94 18.08 -9.49 6.49
CA ASP A 94 17.39 -9.28 5.22
C ASP A 94 16.65 -7.92 5.22
N LEU A 95 16.72 -7.17 6.33
CA LEU A 95 16.16 -5.83 6.45
C LEU A 95 17.19 -4.76 6.02
N PRO A 96 16.78 -3.73 5.25
CA PRO A 96 17.61 -2.57 5.00
C PRO A 96 18.03 -1.89 6.31
N ASP A 97 19.24 -1.35 6.37
CA ASP A 97 19.80 -0.73 7.58
C ASP A 97 18.89 0.35 8.17
N HIS A 98 18.28 1.18 7.31
CA HIS A 98 17.38 2.24 7.75
C HIS A 98 16.15 1.70 8.49
N ILE A 99 15.62 0.51 8.12
CA ILE A 99 14.54 -0.17 8.86
C ILE A 99 15.09 -0.91 10.08
N ARG A 100 16.18 -1.68 9.90
CA ARG A 100 16.76 -2.56 10.90
C ARG A 100 17.14 -1.82 12.18
N PHE A 101 17.73 -0.63 12.02
CA PHE A 101 18.19 0.20 13.12
C PHE A 101 17.18 1.31 13.50
N SER A 102 15.95 1.24 12.96
CA SER A 102 14.93 2.23 13.25
C SER A 102 14.42 2.16 14.70
N PRO A 103 14.13 3.31 15.34
CA PRO A 103 13.46 3.34 16.64
C PRO A 103 12.10 2.61 16.64
N GLN A 104 11.39 2.66 15.51
CA GLN A 104 10.08 2.04 15.33
C GLN A 104 10.16 0.51 15.45
N LEU A 105 11.08 -0.12 14.71
CA LEU A 105 11.30 -1.57 14.80
C LEU A 105 11.89 -1.98 16.16
N ALA A 106 12.80 -1.16 16.72
CA ALA A 106 13.34 -1.41 18.06
C ALA A 106 12.22 -1.43 19.12
N ASN A 107 11.27 -0.50 19.03
CA ASN A 107 10.09 -0.46 19.89
C ASN A 107 9.20 -1.70 19.68
N ALA A 108 8.93 -2.09 18.43
CA ALA A 108 8.16 -3.28 18.11
C ALA A 108 8.79 -4.56 18.71
N LYS A 109 10.11 -4.72 18.58
CA LYS A 109 10.88 -5.82 19.18
C LYS A 109 10.86 -5.80 20.71
N ARG A 110 10.87 -4.62 21.34
CA ARG A 110 10.76 -4.48 22.80
C ARG A 110 9.38 -4.96 23.27
N ILE A 111 8.30 -4.51 22.63
CA ILE A 111 6.94 -4.90 23.00
C ILE A 111 6.72 -6.39 22.73
N MET A 112 7.17 -6.91 21.59
CA MET A 112 7.12 -8.34 21.27
C MET A 112 7.73 -9.20 22.39
N ARG A 113 8.92 -8.84 22.87
CA ARG A 113 9.58 -9.53 24.01
C ARG A 113 8.77 -9.42 25.30
N LYS A 114 8.19 -8.26 25.59
CA LYS A 114 7.35 -8.03 26.78
C LYS A 114 6.11 -8.92 26.79
N VAL A 115 5.48 -9.12 25.62
CA VAL A 115 4.26 -9.94 25.49
C VAL A 115 4.56 -11.42 25.23
N GLN A 116 5.84 -11.79 25.09
CA GLN A 116 6.31 -13.17 24.87
C GLN A 116 5.65 -13.87 23.67
N LYS A 117 5.39 -13.11 22.60
CA LYS A 117 4.85 -13.63 21.33
C LYS A 117 5.91 -13.64 20.25
N THR A 118 5.78 -14.56 19.33
CA THR A 118 6.57 -14.63 18.10
C THR A 118 6.06 -13.62 17.06
N PRO A 119 6.87 -13.26 16.04
CA PRO A 119 6.41 -12.42 14.94
C PRO A 119 5.17 -12.96 14.24
N VAL A 120 5.11 -14.29 14.04
CA VAL A 120 3.98 -14.97 13.37
C VAL A 120 2.69 -14.79 14.18
N GLU A 121 2.75 -14.95 15.50
CA GLU A 121 1.58 -14.75 16.36
C GLU A 121 1.12 -13.29 16.37
N ILE A 122 2.04 -12.33 16.42
CA ILE A 122 1.70 -10.90 16.41
C ILE A 122 0.99 -10.51 15.11
N VAL A 123 1.58 -10.88 13.96
CA VAL A 123 0.97 -10.57 12.66
C VAL A 123 -0.34 -11.35 12.49
N GLY A 124 -0.40 -12.60 12.95
CA GLY A 124 -1.60 -13.41 12.91
C GLY A 124 -2.73 -12.86 13.79
N ASP A 125 -2.42 -12.34 14.98
CA ASP A 125 -3.39 -11.71 15.87
C ASP A 125 -4.04 -10.50 15.18
N TYR A 126 -3.25 -9.64 14.52
CA TYR A 126 -3.77 -8.51 13.74
C TYR A 126 -4.61 -8.97 12.54
N LEU A 127 -4.10 -9.89 11.73
CA LEU A 127 -4.80 -10.42 10.55
C LEU A 127 -6.13 -11.09 10.92
N LYS A 128 -6.21 -11.73 12.09
CA LYS A 128 -7.46 -12.29 12.62
C LYS A 128 -8.51 -11.21 12.84
N GLN A 129 -8.14 -10.14 13.52
CA GLN A 129 -9.07 -9.03 13.79
C GLN A 129 -9.51 -8.33 12.50
N LEU A 130 -8.54 -8.05 11.61
CA LEU A 130 -8.81 -7.46 10.29
C LEU A 130 -9.80 -8.33 9.48
N TRP A 131 -9.58 -9.63 9.47
CA TRP A 131 -10.43 -10.58 8.74
C TRP A 131 -11.84 -10.68 9.31
N LEU A 132 -11.99 -10.79 10.63
CA LEU A 132 -13.31 -10.90 11.26
C LEU A 132 -14.18 -9.70 10.92
N HIS A 133 -13.66 -8.48 11.10
CA HIS A 133 -14.34 -7.25 10.72
C HIS A 133 -14.68 -7.21 9.22
N SER A 134 -13.69 -7.56 8.38
CA SER A 134 -13.86 -7.52 6.93
C SER A 134 -14.92 -8.49 6.44
N TRP A 135 -14.93 -9.72 6.95
CA TRP A 135 -15.89 -10.74 6.53
C TRP A 135 -17.31 -10.41 6.98
N GLU A 136 -17.46 -9.89 8.21
CA GLU A 136 -18.75 -9.38 8.69
C GLU A 136 -19.26 -8.25 7.78
N HIS A 137 -18.42 -7.27 7.48
CA HIS A 137 -18.78 -6.17 6.58
C HIS A 137 -19.18 -6.66 5.17
N ILE A 138 -18.42 -7.60 4.60
CA ILE A 138 -18.66 -8.16 3.26
C ILE A 138 -20.00 -8.91 3.20
N THR A 139 -20.25 -9.79 4.17
CA THR A 139 -21.48 -10.60 4.20
C THR A 139 -22.74 -9.75 4.42
N GLN A 140 -22.64 -8.68 5.21
CA GLN A 140 -23.69 -7.68 5.37
C GLN A 140 -23.91 -6.85 4.09
N SER A 141 -22.83 -6.47 3.39
CA SER A 141 -22.88 -5.55 2.24
C SER A 141 -23.45 -6.16 0.94
N ASP A 142 -23.29 -7.47 0.72
CA ASP A 142 -23.82 -8.16 -0.48
C ASP A 142 -24.97 -9.14 -0.19
N GLY A 143 -25.45 -9.21 1.05
CA GLY A 143 -26.54 -10.13 1.41
C GLY A 143 -26.19 -11.61 1.17
N LEU A 144 -24.90 -11.95 1.19
CA LEU A 144 -24.36 -13.28 0.89
C LEU A 144 -24.76 -14.36 1.91
N GLY A 145 -25.35 -13.95 3.04
CA GLY A 145 -25.61 -14.81 4.19
C GLY A 145 -24.32 -15.24 4.89
N GLU A 146 -24.46 -16.02 5.97
CA GLU A 146 -23.32 -16.41 6.82
C GLU A 146 -22.39 -17.45 6.17
N ASN A 147 -22.87 -18.22 5.17
CA ASN A 147 -22.10 -19.29 4.53
C ASN A 147 -22.32 -19.37 3.00
N PRO A 148 -21.80 -18.40 2.25
CA PRO A 148 -21.98 -18.34 0.81
C PRO A 148 -21.26 -19.48 0.08
N VAL A 149 -21.92 -20.09 -0.90
CA VAL A 149 -21.32 -21.11 -1.78
C VAL A 149 -20.61 -20.40 -2.93
N ILE A 150 -19.42 -19.88 -2.65
CA ILE A 150 -18.59 -19.10 -3.57
C ILE A 150 -17.14 -19.57 -3.54
N ASN A 151 -16.40 -19.30 -4.60
CA ASN A 151 -14.94 -19.34 -4.57
C ASN A 151 -14.42 -18.04 -3.95
N VAL A 152 -13.36 -18.13 -3.15
CA VAL A 152 -12.70 -16.98 -2.53
C VAL A 152 -11.22 -16.99 -2.87
N LEU A 153 -10.75 -15.90 -3.45
CA LEU A 153 -9.33 -15.64 -3.71
C LEU A 153 -8.87 -14.51 -2.80
N ILE A 154 -8.01 -14.80 -1.83
CA ILE A 154 -7.33 -13.79 -1.02
C ILE A 154 -6.04 -13.38 -1.73
N CYS A 155 -5.86 -12.08 -1.88
CA CYS A 155 -4.64 -11.49 -2.37
C CYS A 155 -4.04 -10.61 -1.29
N ILE A 156 -2.78 -10.82 -0.93
CA ILE A 156 -2.08 -10.04 0.10
C ILE A 156 -0.84 -9.39 -0.49
N THR A 157 -0.53 -8.17 -0.04
CA THR A 157 0.63 -7.45 -0.53
C THR A 157 1.78 -7.36 0.46
N SER A 158 2.99 -7.34 -0.08
CA SER A 158 4.24 -7.27 0.67
C SER A 158 5.29 -6.49 -0.12
N PRO A 159 6.29 -5.87 0.53
CA PRO A 159 7.34 -5.16 -0.18
C PRO A 159 8.11 -6.08 -1.13
N ALA A 160 8.54 -5.56 -2.28
CA ALA A 160 9.24 -6.33 -3.31
C ALA A 160 10.57 -6.93 -2.81
N THR A 161 11.23 -6.25 -1.88
CA THR A 161 12.53 -6.65 -1.32
C THR A 161 12.46 -7.81 -0.32
N TRP A 162 11.26 -8.26 0.05
CA TRP A 162 11.12 -9.28 1.08
C TRP A 162 11.50 -10.68 0.58
N PRO A 163 12.34 -11.42 1.33
CA PRO A 163 12.74 -12.77 0.94
C PRO A 163 11.56 -13.74 1.00
N SER A 164 11.65 -14.87 0.28
CA SER A 164 10.60 -15.90 0.29
C SER A 164 10.29 -16.44 1.69
N SER A 165 11.27 -16.43 2.61
CA SER A 165 11.08 -16.79 4.02
C SER A 165 10.05 -15.90 4.73
N ALA A 166 10.00 -14.60 4.38
CA ALA A 166 9.02 -13.67 4.93
C ALA A 166 7.60 -14.04 4.46
N ARG A 167 7.42 -14.43 3.19
CA ARG A 167 6.12 -14.90 2.67
C ARG A 167 5.66 -16.16 3.38
N VAL A 168 6.56 -17.11 3.61
CA VAL A 168 6.26 -18.32 4.39
C VAL A 168 5.76 -17.95 5.80
N ARG A 169 6.39 -16.98 6.46
CA ARG A 169 5.96 -16.50 7.78
C ARG A 169 4.61 -15.77 7.73
N ILE A 170 4.28 -15.04 6.66
CA ILE A 170 2.92 -14.49 6.45
C ILE A 170 1.89 -15.62 6.30
N ILE A 171 2.20 -16.69 5.54
CA ILE A 171 1.30 -17.84 5.42
C ILE A 171 1.03 -18.48 6.78
N LYS A 172 2.08 -18.63 7.62
CA LYS A 172 1.90 -19.09 9.01
C LYS A 172 1.03 -18.14 9.82
N ALA A 173 1.17 -16.82 9.63
CA ALA A 173 0.35 -15.83 10.33
C ALA A 173 -1.12 -15.89 9.88
N LEU A 174 -1.39 -16.10 8.59
CA LEU A 174 -2.73 -16.35 8.05
C LEU A 174 -3.34 -17.65 8.62
N ALA A 175 -2.52 -18.70 8.79
CA ALA A 175 -2.93 -19.94 9.43
C ALA A 175 -3.30 -19.72 10.90
N HIS A 176 -2.44 -19.00 11.66
CA HIS A 176 -2.70 -18.59 13.05
C HIS A 176 -3.99 -17.77 13.17
N ALA A 177 -4.24 -16.89 12.21
CA ALA A 177 -5.46 -16.08 12.14
C ALA A 177 -6.72 -16.89 11.80
N GLY A 178 -6.58 -18.15 11.37
CA GLY A 178 -7.67 -19.04 10.98
C GLY A 178 -8.16 -18.89 9.54
N LEU A 179 -7.58 -17.98 8.74
CA LEU A 179 -8.03 -17.65 7.39
C LEU A 179 -7.90 -18.83 6.43
N LEU A 180 -6.84 -19.63 6.56
CA LEU A 180 -6.59 -20.76 5.65
C LEU A 180 -7.61 -21.90 5.81
N ASN A 181 -8.35 -21.92 6.92
CA ASN A 181 -9.39 -22.91 7.20
C ASN A 181 -10.80 -22.29 7.20
N TYR A 182 -10.93 -21.01 6.85
CA TYR A 182 -12.19 -20.27 6.90
C TYR A 182 -13.17 -20.74 5.82
N PHE A 183 -12.65 -21.11 4.65
CA PHE A 183 -13.43 -21.65 3.53
C PHE A 183 -13.06 -23.11 3.26
N PRO A 184 -13.98 -23.89 2.66
CA PRO A 184 -13.63 -25.20 2.12
C PRO A 184 -12.42 -25.11 1.20
N ARG A 185 -11.49 -26.05 1.38
CA ARG A 185 -10.18 -26.03 0.73
C ARG A 185 -10.25 -26.04 -0.80
N ASP A 186 -11.31 -26.58 -1.37
CA ASP A 186 -11.59 -26.64 -2.81
C ASP A 186 -12.11 -25.31 -3.39
N ARG A 187 -12.42 -24.33 -2.53
CA ARG A 187 -12.96 -23.01 -2.90
C ARG A 187 -12.07 -21.84 -2.48
N PHE A 188 -10.87 -22.11 -1.98
CA PHE A 188 -9.96 -21.09 -1.44
C PHE A 188 -8.67 -20.97 -2.27
N GLY A 189 -8.30 -19.74 -2.61
CA GLY A 189 -7.01 -19.38 -3.21
C GLY A 189 -6.30 -18.30 -2.41
N LEU A 190 -4.96 -18.33 -2.43
CA LEU A 190 -4.09 -17.29 -1.86
C LEU A 190 -3.06 -16.84 -2.89
N ARG A 191 -2.84 -15.53 -3.01
CA ARG A 191 -1.82 -14.93 -3.87
C ARG A 191 -1.07 -13.80 -3.17
N PHE A 192 0.22 -13.69 -3.49
CA PHE A 192 1.08 -12.60 -3.05
C PHE A 192 1.36 -11.65 -4.20
N PHE A 193 1.28 -10.36 -3.93
CA PHE A 193 1.67 -9.31 -4.86
C PHE A 193 2.66 -8.35 -4.19
N THR A 194 3.45 -7.65 -5.00
CA THR A 194 4.29 -6.58 -4.47
C THR A 194 3.50 -5.28 -4.43
N ASP A 195 3.70 -4.48 -3.38
CA ASP A 195 2.96 -3.22 -3.17
C ASP A 195 3.12 -2.28 -4.39
N ILE A 196 4.37 -2.10 -4.83
CA ILE A 196 4.73 -1.18 -5.91
C ILE A 196 4.27 -1.69 -7.28
N SER A 197 4.33 -3.00 -7.54
CA SER A 197 3.89 -3.53 -8.84
C SER A 197 2.41 -3.26 -9.06
N MET A 198 1.60 -3.52 -8.05
CA MET A 198 0.15 -3.42 -8.23
C MET A 198 -0.32 -2.00 -8.52
N ALA A 199 0.31 -1.00 -7.90
CA ALA A 199 0.05 0.40 -8.19
C ALA A 199 0.54 0.82 -9.59
N ALA A 200 1.75 0.40 -9.99
CA ALA A 200 2.26 0.68 -11.32
C ALA A 200 1.30 0.17 -12.41
N PHE A 201 0.81 -1.07 -12.28
CA PHE A 201 -0.15 -1.64 -13.22
C PHE A 201 -1.49 -0.90 -13.23
N ALA A 202 -1.99 -0.46 -12.08
CA ALA A 202 -3.25 0.25 -11.99
C ALA A 202 -3.22 1.63 -12.65
N ALA A 203 -2.07 2.30 -12.62
CA ALA A 203 -1.83 3.56 -13.31
C ALA A 203 -1.63 3.37 -14.83
N ILE A 204 -0.89 2.34 -15.25
CA ILE A 204 -0.70 2.01 -16.67
C ILE A 204 -1.97 1.41 -17.28
N ASP A 205 -2.96 1.03 -16.45
CA ASP A 205 -4.23 0.47 -16.96
C ASP A 205 -5.07 1.52 -17.71
N ASP A 206 -4.85 2.80 -17.42
CA ASP A 206 -5.46 3.90 -18.11
C ASP A 206 -5.01 3.97 -19.59
N HIS A 207 -5.96 3.84 -20.52
CA HIS A 207 -5.71 3.76 -21.96
C HIS A 207 -4.93 4.98 -22.52
N ALA A 208 -4.99 6.13 -21.84
CA ALA A 208 -4.24 7.32 -22.24
C ALA A 208 -2.72 7.16 -22.04
N GLU A 209 -2.30 6.52 -20.95
CA GLU A 209 -0.89 6.36 -20.60
C GLU A 209 -0.20 5.25 -21.42
N ARG A 210 -0.97 4.24 -21.87
CA ARG A 210 -0.46 3.14 -22.71
C ARG A 210 -0.04 3.56 -24.10
N ARG A 211 -0.79 4.47 -24.73
CA ARG A 211 -0.61 4.82 -26.16
C ARG A 211 0.75 5.44 -26.48
N GLY A 212 1.46 5.93 -25.47
CA GLY A 212 2.79 6.53 -25.61
C GLY A 212 3.95 5.63 -25.19
N LEU A 213 3.70 4.41 -24.71
CA LEU A 213 4.75 3.49 -24.28
C LEU A 213 5.11 2.53 -25.41
N GLU A 214 6.40 2.32 -25.63
CA GLU A 214 6.98 1.41 -26.61
C GLU A 214 7.74 0.25 -25.94
N LEU A 215 8.05 -0.80 -26.71
CA LEU A 215 8.86 -1.90 -26.19
C LEU A 215 10.26 -1.38 -25.82
N GLY A 216 10.71 -1.72 -24.61
CA GLY A 216 11.99 -1.26 -24.08
C GLY A 216 11.91 0.05 -23.29
N ASP A 217 10.79 0.77 -23.31
CA ASP A 217 10.60 1.94 -22.46
C ASP A 217 10.62 1.56 -20.98
N VAL A 218 11.16 2.46 -20.16
CA VAL A 218 11.27 2.30 -18.72
C VAL A 218 10.21 3.15 -18.01
N ILE A 219 9.53 2.51 -17.07
CA ILE A 219 8.56 3.13 -16.17
C ILE A 219 9.13 3.02 -14.76
N ILE A 220 9.11 4.11 -14.01
CA ILE A 220 9.51 4.12 -12.60
C ILE A 220 8.26 4.24 -11.75
N ALA A 221 8.04 3.30 -10.84
CA ALA A 221 6.99 3.40 -9.85
C ALA A 221 7.59 3.74 -8.49
N CYS A 222 7.03 4.75 -7.84
CA CYS A 222 7.45 5.27 -6.55
C CYS A 222 6.25 5.21 -5.58
N ASP A 223 6.24 4.17 -4.75
CA ASP A 223 5.28 4.04 -3.65
C ASP A 223 5.74 4.87 -2.47
N ALA A 224 5.23 6.10 -2.41
CA ALA A 224 5.42 6.97 -1.26
C ALA A 224 4.28 6.73 -0.26
N GLY A 225 4.47 5.73 0.60
CA GLY A 225 3.51 5.29 1.59
C GLY A 225 3.49 6.11 2.88
N GLY A 226 2.81 5.55 3.90
CA GLY A 226 2.71 6.18 5.22
C GLY A 226 4.02 6.12 6.02
N GLY A 227 4.82 5.07 5.85
CA GLY A 227 6.05 4.84 6.62
C GLY A 227 7.31 4.64 5.78
N THR A 228 7.20 4.08 4.57
CA THR A 228 8.34 3.90 3.67
C THR A 228 8.03 4.55 2.34
N VAL A 229 9.10 4.90 1.63
CA VAL A 229 9.05 5.19 0.21
C VAL A 229 9.88 4.12 -0.48
N ASP A 230 9.29 3.45 -1.46
CA ASP A 230 9.95 2.40 -2.23
C ASP A 230 9.86 2.73 -3.73
N VAL A 231 10.97 2.61 -4.44
CA VAL A 231 11.10 2.96 -5.85
C VAL A 231 11.60 1.76 -6.65
N VAL A 232 10.94 1.47 -7.76
CA VAL A 232 11.28 0.36 -8.66
C VAL A 232 11.16 0.79 -10.11
N SER A 233 11.98 0.19 -10.97
CA SER A 233 11.90 0.38 -12.41
C SER A 233 11.29 -0.86 -13.06
N TYR A 234 10.48 -0.64 -14.08
CA TYR A 234 9.89 -1.64 -14.94
C TYR A 234 10.25 -1.35 -16.39
N VAL A 235 10.46 -2.38 -17.19
CA VAL A 235 10.62 -2.27 -18.65
C VAL A 235 9.40 -2.86 -19.35
N VAL A 236 8.91 -2.19 -20.39
CA VAL A 236 7.84 -2.69 -21.25
C VAL A 236 8.38 -3.82 -22.13
N THR A 237 7.83 -5.02 -21.99
CA THR A 237 8.32 -6.23 -22.65
C THR A 237 7.35 -6.82 -23.68
N SER A 238 6.08 -6.41 -23.65
CA SER A 238 5.06 -6.80 -24.62
C SER A 238 3.94 -5.76 -24.66
N HIS A 239 3.30 -5.60 -25.82
CA HIS A 239 2.10 -4.78 -26.01
C HIS A 239 0.80 -5.59 -26.03
N ASP A 240 0.88 -6.85 -26.48
CA ASP A 240 -0.27 -7.73 -26.58
C ASP A 240 0.10 -9.17 -26.19
N PRO A 241 -0.21 -9.61 -24.96
CA PRO A 241 -0.71 -8.82 -23.83
C PRO A 241 0.27 -7.71 -23.42
N PHE A 242 -0.23 -6.60 -22.86
CA PHE A 242 0.68 -5.58 -22.33
C PHE A 242 1.39 -6.13 -21.09
N MET A 243 2.71 -6.13 -21.12
CA MET A 243 3.54 -6.69 -20.06
C MET A 243 4.67 -5.75 -19.72
N VAL A 244 4.91 -5.62 -18.42
CA VAL A 244 6.13 -5.02 -17.90
C VAL A 244 6.86 -6.04 -17.04
N THR A 245 8.19 -5.92 -16.98
CA THR A 245 9.03 -6.77 -16.14
C THR A 245 9.87 -5.90 -15.24
N GLU A 246 9.98 -6.28 -13.97
CA GLU A 246 10.82 -5.57 -13.00
C GLU A 246 12.26 -5.54 -13.50
N TYR A 247 12.85 -4.36 -13.49
CA TYR A 247 14.19 -4.11 -13.96
C TYR A 247 15.15 -4.39 -12.80
N THR A 248 15.34 -5.67 -12.45
CA THR A 248 16.15 -6.12 -11.30
C THR A 248 17.41 -6.88 -11.70
N LYS A 249 18.36 -6.97 -10.75
CA LYS A 249 19.55 -7.83 -10.84
C LYS A 249 19.18 -9.21 -11.39
N ALA A 250 19.94 -9.64 -12.39
CA ALA A 250 19.67 -10.81 -13.19
C ALA A 250 19.52 -12.11 -12.37
N ASP A 251 18.28 -12.48 -12.10
CA ASP A 251 17.89 -13.82 -11.64
C ASP A 251 17.42 -14.70 -12.81
N GLY A 252 17.82 -14.38 -14.05
CA GLY A 252 17.45 -15.16 -15.25
C GLY A 252 15.96 -15.15 -15.62
N LYS A 253 15.17 -14.20 -15.07
CA LYS A 253 13.72 -14.12 -15.29
C LYS A 253 13.28 -13.24 -16.47
N LEU A 254 14.21 -12.52 -17.11
CA LEU A 254 13.94 -11.82 -18.37
C LEU A 254 13.65 -12.86 -19.48
N PRO A 255 12.74 -12.57 -20.44
CA PRO A 255 12.52 -13.43 -21.60
C PRO A 255 13.84 -13.88 -22.24
N LEU A 256 13.90 -15.06 -22.86
CA LEU A 256 15.14 -15.62 -23.46
C LEU A 256 15.90 -14.65 -24.40
N HIS A 257 15.22 -13.68 -25.00
CA HIS A 257 15.85 -12.64 -25.82
C HIS A 257 16.45 -11.46 -25.01
N MET A 258 16.08 -11.31 -23.73
CA MET A 258 16.59 -10.32 -22.77
C MET A 258 17.37 -10.95 -21.59
N SER A 259 17.48 -12.27 -21.52
CA SER A 259 18.16 -12.99 -20.42
C SER A 259 19.66 -12.67 -20.27
N HIS A 260 20.25 -11.98 -21.25
CA HIS A 260 21.64 -11.54 -21.24
C HIS A 260 21.84 -10.17 -20.59
N ILE A 261 20.77 -9.40 -20.36
CA ILE A 261 20.83 -8.08 -19.72
C ILE A 261 21.03 -8.27 -18.21
N ARG A 262 22.29 -8.21 -17.76
CA ARG A 262 22.63 -8.13 -16.34
C ARG A 262 22.50 -6.69 -15.85
N THR A 263 21.40 -6.38 -15.16
CA THR A 263 21.21 -5.04 -14.57
C THR A 263 21.70 -5.00 -13.14
N ASN A 264 22.12 -3.83 -12.66
CA ASN A 264 22.43 -3.57 -11.25
C ASN A 264 21.35 -2.69 -10.59
N VAL A 265 20.18 -2.56 -11.23
CA VAL A 265 19.09 -1.75 -10.70
C VAL A 265 18.43 -2.52 -9.56
N VAL A 266 18.51 -1.93 -8.37
CA VAL A 266 17.98 -2.49 -7.12
C VAL A 266 16.78 -1.66 -6.75
N THR A 267 15.72 -2.28 -6.22
CA THR A 267 14.62 -1.57 -5.56
C THR A 267 15.22 -0.67 -4.47
N ALA A 268 15.07 0.64 -4.60
CA ALA A 268 15.55 1.59 -3.61
C ALA A 268 14.42 1.89 -2.60
N GLY A 269 14.77 2.13 -1.34
CA GLY A 269 13.77 2.46 -0.33
C GLY A 269 14.34 3.24 0.85
N GLU A 270 13.49 4.01 1.52
CA GLU A 270 13.86 4.89 2.64
C GLU A 270 12.67 5.09 3.62
N MET A 271 12.97 5.38 4.89
CA MET A 271 11.96 5.80 5.89
C MET A 271 11.65 7.29 5.79
N CYS A 272 10.88 7.67 4.76
CA CYS A 272 10.46 9.06 4.53
C CYS A 272 8.98 9.22 4.15
N GLY A 273 8.11 8.31 4.61
CA GLY A 273 6.67 8.38 4.41
C GLY A 273 5.94 9.49 5.22
N ALA A 274 4.63 9.62 5.01
CA ALA A 274 3.81 10.70 5.59
C ALA A 274 3.87 10.82 7.13
N ILE A 275 4.07 9.72 7.86
CA ILE A 275 4.11 9.74 9.33
C ILE A 275 5.24 10.62 9.88
N PHE A 276 6.38 10.68 9.19
CA PHE A 276 7.52 11.49 9.62
C PHE A 276 7.25 12.99 9.45
N LEU A 277 6.41 13.37 8.48
CA LEU A 277 5.97 14.75 8.33
C LEU A 277 5.07 15.16 9.50
N ARG A 278 4.13 14.29 9.87
CA ARG A 278 3.25 14.48 11.03
C ARG A 278 4.06 14.60 12.32
N ASP A 279 5.04 13.72 12.53
CA ASP A 279 5.89 13.74 13.73
C ASP A 279 6.73 15.03 13.80
N LYS A 280 7.28 15.48 12.66
CA LYS A 280 7.97 16.77 12.54
C LYS A 280 7.02 17.96 12.79
N PHE A 281 5.78 17.89 12.33
CA PHE A 281 4.77 18.91 12.62
C PHE A 281 4.44 18.96 14.11
N SER A 282 4.21 17.81 14.74
CA SER A 282 4.01 17.71 16.20
C SER A 282 5.19 18.30 16.97
N ALA A 283 6.42 18.00 16.56
CA ALA A 283 7.64 18.56 17.15
C ALA A 283 7.80 20.07 16.90
N ALA A 284 7.23 20.62 15.82
CA ALA A 284 7.18 22.05 15.59
C ALA A 284 6.10 22.74 16.46
N VAL A 285 4.96 22.10 16.70
CA VAL A 285 3.88 22.69 17.50
C VAL A 285 4.22 22.70 18.99
N LYS A 286 4.69 21.58 19.55
CA LYS A 286 4.85 21.40 21.01
C LYS A 286 5.68 22.50 21.70
N PRO A 287 6.85 22.94 21.18
CA PRO A 287 7.65 23.99 21.82
C PRO A 287 7.03 25.39 21.76
N ARG A 288 6.02 25.60 20.91
CA ARG A 288 5.32 26.89 20.76
C ARG A 288 4.15 27.04 21.76
N ILE A 289 3.81 25.97 22.49
CA ILE A 289 2.81 26.01 23.55
C ILE A 289 3.45 26.63 24.79
N SER A 290 2.86 27.70 25.31
CA SER A 290 3.36 28.33 26.54
C SER A 290 3.29 27.35 27.74
N PRO A 291 4.23 27.41 28.70
CA PRO A 291 4.26 26.46 29.82
C PRO A 291 2.93 26.37 30.58
N GLY A 292 2.29 27.51 30.87
CA GLY A 292 1.01 27.54 31.56
C GLY A 292 -0.19 27.01 30.75
N VAL A 293 -0.11 26.99 29.41
CA VAL A 293 -1.11 26.26 28.59
C VAL A 293 -0.79 24.77 28.59
N ARG A 294 0.49 24.41 28.46
CA ARG A 294 0.95 23.02 28.37
C ARG A 294 0.57 22.19 29.61
N GLU A 295 0.61 22.78 30.80
CA GLU A 295 0.20 22.13 32.06
C GLU A 295 -1.30 21.83 32.14
N ARG A 296 -2.13 22.56 31.39
CA ARG A 296 -3.61 22.43 31.42
C ARG A 296 -4.17 21.58 30.29
N VAL A 297 -3.31 21.06 29.41
CA VAL A 297 -3.70 20.29 28.23
C VAL A 297 -3.24 18.85 28.40
N ARG A 298 -4.18 17.91 28.27
CA ARG A 298 -3.85 16.48 28.26
C ARG A 298 -3.11 16.12 26.98
N ASP A 299 -2.06 15.31 27.09
CA ASP A 299 -1.23 14.89 25.96
C ASP A 299 -2.04 14.26 24.82
N HIS A 300 -3.01 13.42 25.19
CA HIS A 300 -3.96 12.82 24.25
C HIS A 300 -4.77 13.85 23.47
N ALA A 301 -5.32 14.84 24.16
CA ALA A 301 -6.13 15.88 23.54
C ALA A 301 -5.29 16.77 22.61
N LEU A 302 -4.06 17.08 23.02
CA LEU A 302 -3.10 17.79 22.18
C LEU A 302 -2.73 16.99 20.92
N SER A 303 -2.44 15.69 21.08
CA SER A 303 -2.09 14.82 19.95
C SER A 303 -3.25 14.74 18.96
N LYS A 304 -4.49 14.58 19.43
CA LYS A 304 -5.69 14.60 18.57
C LYS A 304 -5.87 15.92 17.84
N ALA A 305 -5.66 17.05 18.50
CA ALA A 305 -5.77 18.36 17.85
C ALA A 305 -4.72 18.55 16.74
N ILE A 306 -3.46 18.15 16.99
CA ILE A 306 -2.39 18.18 16.00
C ILE A 306 -2.70 17.25 14.83
N ASP A 307 -3.14 16.02 15.10
CA ASP A 307 -3.46 15.03 14.08
C ASP A 307 -4.67 15.45 13.24
N HIS A 308 -5.66 16.13 13.84
CA HIS A 308 -6.79 16.69 13.13
C HIS A 308 -6.35 17.77 12.13
N VAL A 309 -5.56 18.76 12.57
CA VAL A 309 -5.02 19.80 11.67
C VAL A 309 -4.15 19.20 10.58
N TRP A 310 -3.36 18.17 10.90
CA TRP A 310 -2.56 17.47 9.91
C TRP A 310 -3.42 16.88 8.78
N ARG A 311 -4.51 16.19 9.11
CA ARG A 311 -5.38 15.51 8.15
C ARG A 311 -6.32 16.47 7.41
N SER A 312 -6.94 17.39 8.14
CA SER A 312 -7.98 18.28 7.61
C SER A 312 -7.43 19.48 6.86
N ASP A 313 -6.28 20.01 7.31
CA ASP A 313 -5.77 21.28 6.80
C ASP A 313 -4.45 21.08 6.04
N ILE A 314 -3.44 20.49 6.67
CA ILE A 314 -2.08 20.48 6.11
C ILE A 314 -1.97 19.54 4.91
N SER A 315 -2.32 18.26 5.09
CA SER A 315 -2.20 17.26 4.04
C SER A 315 -2.89 17.68 2.72
N PRO A 316 -4.15 18.19 2.74
CA PRO A 316 -4.80 18.66 1.52
C PRO A 316 -4.28 20.01 1.02
N PHE A 317 -4.04 21.01 1.89
CA PHE A 317 -3.87 22.41 1.44
C PHE A 317 -2.42 22.94 1.49
N VAL A 318 -1.42 22.12 1.83
CA VAL A 318 -0.01 22.57 1.87
C VAL A 318 0.53 23.07 0.53
N HIS A 319 -0.11 22.75 -0.59
CA HIS A 319 0.24 23.22 -1.93
C HIS A 319 -0.35 24.61 -2.28
N GLU A 320 -1.33 25.10 -1.52
CA GLU A 320 -2.05 26.35 -1.79
C GLU A 320 -1.29 27.60 -1.32
N GLU A 321 -1.66 28.78 -1.85
CA GLU A 321 -1.07 30.06 -1.43
C GLU A 321 -1.69 30.58 -0.13
N ILE A 322 -1.38 29.93 0.98
CA ILE A 322 -1.83 30.28 2.34
C ILE A 322 -0.68 30.73 3.23
N ASN A 323 -0.97 31.54 4.25
CA ASN A 323 0.06 32.09 5.14
C ASN A 323 0.60 31.07 6.17
N GLY A 324 -0.22 30.10 6.56
CA GLY A 324 0.12 29.10 7.56
C GLY A 324 -1.10 28.32 8.03
N PHE A 325 -0.86 27.46 9.02
CA PHE A 325 -1.88 26.59 9.60
C PHE A 325 -2.02 26.85 11.08
N ASP A 326 -3.22 26.66 11.59
CA ASP A 326 -3.57 27.03 12.94
C ASP A 326 -3.99 25.83 13.76
N VAL A 327 -3.28 25.59 14.85
CA VAL A 327 -3.61 24.52 15.80
C VAL A 327 -4.34 25.13 17.00
N LYS A 328 -5.61 24.79 17.14
CA LYS A 328 -6.39 25.09 18.36
C LYS A 328 -5.99 24.09 19.44
N ILE A 329 -5.59 24.60 20.60
CA ILE A 329 -5.09 23.80 21.72
C ILE A 329 -6.23 23.60 22.72
N PRO A 330 -6.76 22.37 22.88
CA PRO A 330 -7.93 22.12 23.72
C PRO A 330 -7.56 22.20 25.20
N VAL A 331 -7.83 23.34 25.83
CA VAL A 331 -7.53 23.56 27.25
C VAL A 331 -8.72 23.14 28.10
N ALA A 332 -8.50 22.20 29.02
CA ALA A 332 -9.57 21.73 29.89
C ALA A 332 -10.11 22.88 30.76
N LEU A 333 -11.45 22.95 30.90
CA LEU A 333 -12.15 23.90 31.78
C LEU A 333 -11.93 25.39 31.43
N SER A 334 -11.53 25.71 30.19
CA SER A 334 -11.46 27.10 29.72
C SER A 334 -12.86 27.68 29.50
N THR A 335 -13.14 28.84 30.11
CA THR A 335 -14.33 29.66 29.83
C THR A 335 -14.13 30.62 28.65
N THR A 336 -12.93 30.60 28.05
CA THR A 336 -12.51 31.42 26.91
C THR A 336 -12.17 30.55 25.70
N ALA A 337 -12.09 31.14 24.50
CA ALA A 337 -11.69 30.43 23.29
C ALA A 337 -10.32 29.72 23.46
N ASP A 338 -10.19 28.52 22.89
CA ASP A 338 -8.95 27.74 22.93
C ASP A 338 -7.76 28.52 22.37
N PRO A 339 -6.58 28.50 23.03
CA PRO A 339 -5.37 29.10 22.51
C PRO A 339 -5.03 28.58 21.12
N LYS A 340 -4.53 29.47 20.27
CA LYS A 340 -4.23 29.20 18.87
C LYS A 340 -2.74 29.30 18.61
N ILE A 341 -2.15 28.28 17.99
CA ILE A 341 -0.76 28.27 17.56
C ILE A 341 -0.72 28.29 16.04
N SER A 342 -0.22 29.39 15.48
CA SER A 342 -0.01 29.52 14.04
C SER A 342 1.37 29.01 13.65
N ILE A 343 1.41 28.09 12.70
CA ILE A 343 2.63 27.57 12.08
C ILE A 343 2.72 28.15 10.66
N PRO A 344 3.72 29.01 10.37
CA PRO A 344 3.86 29.62 9.05
C PRO A 344 4.04 28.56 7.96
N ILE A 345 3.45 28.79 6.78
CA ILE A 345 3.54 27.87 5.64
C ILE A 345 5.00 27.57 5.25
N LYS A 346 5.89 28.56 5.38
CA LYS A 346 7.32 28.42 5.10
C LYS A 346 8.00 27.41 6.04
N VAL A 347 7.56 27.33 7.30
CA VAL A 347 8.05 26.32 8.25
C VAL A 347 7.57 24.94 7.81
N VAL A 348 6.29 24.81 7.44
CA VAL A 348 5.75 23.53 6.96
C VAL A 348 6.45 23.06 5.68
N ARG A 349 6.56 23.92 4.67
CA ARG A 349 7.19 23.58 3.40
C ARG A 349 8.69 23.30 3.54
N ASN A 350 9.43 24.16 4.23
CA ASN A 350 10.89 24.08 4.21
C ASN A 350 11.45 23.15 5.29
N GLN A 351 10.88 23.14 6.50
CA GLN A 351 11.45 22.40 7.63
C GLN A 351 10.79 21.04 7.85
N ILE A 352 9.51 20.91 7.48
CA ILE A 352 8.75 19.67 7.65
C ILE A 352 8.79 18.84 6.36
N TYR A 353 8.30 19.39 5.24
CA TYR A 353 8.27 18.68 3.96
C TYR A 353 9.63 18.61 3.27
N GLY A 354 10.35 19.74 3.19
CA GLY A 354 11.60 19.88 2.43
C GLY A 354 12.58 18.70 2.58
N PRO A 355 12.99 18.31 3.81
CA PRO A 355 13.93 17.22 4.00
C PRO A 355 13.42 15.85 3.50
N LEU A 356 12.12 15.60 3.56
CA LEU A 356 11.53 14.34 3.09
C LEU A 356 11.37 14.35 1.56
N VAL A 357 10.93 15.47 0.99
CA VAL A 357 10.81 15.63 -0.47
C VAL A 357 12.19 15.52 -1.13
N GLU A 358 13.24 16.09 -0.53
CA GLU A 358 14.64 15.92 -0.96
C GLU A 358 15.05 14.44 -1.00
N LYS A 359 14.73 13.66 0.04
CA LYS A 359 15.03 12.22 0.07
C LYS A 359 14.34 11.48 -1.07
N ILE A 360 13.05 11.75 -1.32
CA ILE A 360 12.29 11.11 -2.41
C ILE A 360 12.85 11.51 -3.76
N ASN A 361 13.16 12.79 -3.95
CA ASN A 361 13.80 13.28 -5.16
C ASN A 361 15.13 12.57 -5.42
N ASN A 362 15.97 12.40 -4.39
CA ASN A 362 17.26 11.73 -4.53
C ASN A 362 17.09 10.24 -4.89
N LEU A 363 16.14 9.54 -4.26
CA LEU A 363 15.80 8.16 -4.64
C LEU A 363 15.38 8.05 -6.10
N LEU A 364 14.51 8.95 -6.57
CA LEU A 364 14.07 8.97 -7.96
C LEU A 364 15.22 9.27 -8.92
N GLN A 365 16.07 10.27 -8.61
CA GLN A 365 17.22 10.64 -9.42
C GLN A 365 18.26 9.51 -9.49
N GLU A 366 18.54 8.83 -8.37
CA GLU A 366 19.39 7.65 -8.32
C GLU A 366 18.81 6.53 -9.19
N GLN A 367 17.50 6.28 -9.08
CA GLN A 367 16.82 5.26 -9.89
C GLN A 367 16.88 5.59 -11.39
N ILE A 368 16.64 6.86 -11.75
CA ILE A 368 16.75 7.39 -13.11
C ILE A 368 18.16 7.16 -13.66
N ALA A 369 19.19 7.52 -12.87
CA ALA A 369 20.58 7.35 -13.24
C ALA A 369 20.94 5.87 -13.43
N LEU A 370 20.52 5.00 -12.51
CA LEU A 370 20.76 3.55 -12.56
C LEU A 370 20.09 2.90 -13.78
N ALA A 371 18.82 3.22 -14.05
CA ALA A 371 18.12 2.73 -15.23
C ALA A 371 18.79 3.19 -16.53
N THR A 372 19.16 4.47 -16.61
CA THR A 372 19.82 5.06 -17.78
C THR A 372 21.21 4.48 -18.02
N GLN A 373 22.03 4.32 -16.98
CA GLN A 373 23.36 3.72 -17.10
C GLN A 373 23.29 2.26 -17.56
N THR A 374 22.40 1.48 -16.94
CA THR A 374 22.24 0.07 -17.27
C THR A 374 21.87 -0.13 -18.74
N PHE A 375 21.01 0.74 -19.28
CA PHE A 375 20.65 0.74 -20.69
C PHE A 375 21.84 1.04 -21.62
N ARG A 376 22.67 2.05 -21.29
CA ARG A 376 23.82 2.46 -22.13
C ARG A 376 24.92 1.41 -22.25
N TYR A 377 25.06 0.52 -21.27
CA TYR A 377 26.14 -0.47 -21.22
C TYR A 377 25.71 -1.90 -21.62
N SER A 378 24.49 -2.11 -22.11
CA SER A 378 24.06 -3.40 -22.67
C SER A 378 24.14 -3.38 -24.21
N PRO A 379 25.10 -4.10 -24.82
CA PRO A 379 25.22 -4.22 -26.27
C PRO A 379 23.98 -4.81 -26.93
N GLU A 380 23.20 -5.63 -26.21
CA GLU A 380 21.93 -6.20 -26.71
C GLU A 380 20.71 -5.29 -26.49
N ALA A 381 20.68 -4.46 -25.44
CA ALA A 381 19.63 -3.43 -25.29
C ALA A 381 19.65 -2.47 -26.49
N SER A 382 20.84 -2.20 -27.02
CA SER A 382 21.10 -1.42 -28.25
C SER A 382 20.36 -1.94 -29.49
N LEU A 383 20.00 -3.23 -29.54
CA LEU A 383 19.25 -3.84 -30.66
C LEU A 383 17.73 -3.60 -30.58
N PHE A 384 17.18 -3.41 -29.37
CA PHE A 384 15.77 -3.01 -29.18
C PHE A 384 15.54 -1.52 -29.49
N VAL A 385 16.61 -0.71 -29.47
CA VAL A 385 16.60 0.75 -29.70
C VAL A 385 16.23 1.14 -31.13
N TYR A 386 16.29 0.23 -32.11
CA TYR A 386 16.01 0.60 -33.51
C TYR A 386 14.56 1.06 -33.77
N ARG A 387 13.68 1.06 -32.76
CA ARG A 387 12.30 1.55 -32.88
C ARG A 387 11.91 2.67 -31.93
N SER A 388 12.69 2.99 -30.89
CA SER A 388 12.36 4.12 -30.02
C SER A 388 12.77 5.44 -30.67
N SER A 389 11.78 6.30 -30.88
CA SER A 389 11.92 7.60 -31.57
C SER A 389 12.83 8.60 -30.83
N SER A 390 13.18 8.34 -29.57
CA SER A 390 13.93 9.24 -28.70
C SER A 390 15.16 8.56 -28.09
N TYR A 391 16.31 8.67 -28.77
CA TYR A 391 17.62 8.21 -28.28
C TYR A 391 18.08 8.86 -26.96
N THR A 392 17.37 9.88 -26.46
CA THR A 392 17.82 10.74 -25.36
C THR A 392 17.16 10.45 -24.02
N ASN A 393 15.95 9.88 -23.98
CA ASN A 393 15.26 9.58 -22.72
C ASN A 393 14.51 8.25 -22.79
N ILE A 394 14.99 7.25 -22.05
CA ILE A 394 14.38 5.92 -21.98
C ILE A 394 13.30 5.83 -20.91
N ILE A 395 13.25 6.81 -20.01
CA ILE A 395 12.33 6.83 -18.88
C ILE A 395 11.16 7.70 -19.30
N GLN A 396 10.06 7.06 -19.68
CA GLN A 396 8.90 7.77 -20.19
C GLN A 396 7.97 8.25 -19.08
N LEU A 397 7.95 7.53 -17.96
CA LEU A 397 6.90 7.71 -16.95
C LEU A 397 7.42 7.45 -15.54
N ILE A 398 7.15 8.38 -14.63
CA ILE A 398 7.21 8.18 -13.18
C ILE A 398 5.78 8.17 -12.64
N ILE A 399 5.44 7.11 -11.90
CA ILE A 399 4.14 6.92 -11.27
C ILE A 399 4.33 7.11 -9.76
N LEU A 400 3.72 8.14 -9.20
CA LEU A 400 3.62 8.31 -7.75
C LEU A 400 2.38 7.60 -7.23
N THR A 401 2.56 6.76 -6.21
CA THR A 401 1.50 6.03 -5.51
C THR A 401 1.72 6.06 -4.00
N GLY A 402 0.80 5.48 -3.25
CA GLY A 402 0.79 5.51 -1.78
C GLY A 402 0.22 6.82 -1.22
N GLY A 403 -0.11 6.80 0.08
CA GLY A 403 -0.80 7.93 0.73
C GLY A 403 -0.03 9.25 0.70
N PHE A 404 1.32 9.22 0.66
CA PHE A 404 2.14 10.41 0.47
C PHE A 404 2.36 10.73 -1.02
N GLY A 405 2.41 9.73 -1.91
CA GLY A 405 2.51 9.92 -3.35
C GLY A 405 1.35 10.70 -3.96
N LEU A 406 0.18 10.66 -3.30
CA LEU A 406 -1.00 11.47 -3.63
C LEU A 406 -0.89 12.95 -3.19
N SER A 407 0.19 13.35 -2.52
CA SER A 407 0.33 14.73 -2.06
C SER A 407 0.53 15.67 -3.27
N PRO A 408 -0.39 16.64 -3.50
CA PRO A 408 -0.24 17.58 -4.61
C PRO A 408 1.03 18.42 -4.48
N TYR A 409 1.49 18.65 -3.25
CA TYR A 409 2.74 19.36 -3.00
C TYR A 409 3.97 18.53 -3.37
N LEU A 410 3.99 17.23 -3.04
CA LEU A 410 5.07 16.34 -3.47
C LEU A 410 5.14 16.29 -4.99
N HIS A 411 4.00 16.08 -5.66
CA HIS A 411 3.88 16.06 -7.12
C HIS A 411 4.42 17.35 -7.74
N LYS A 412 3.92 18.51 -7.28
CA LYS A 412 4.36 19.82 -7.78
C LYS A 412 5.88 19.99 -7.71
N ILE A 413 6.49 19.68 -6.56
CA ILE A 413 7.94 19.84 -6.38
C ILE A 413 8.73 18.85 -7.24
N LEU A 414 8.25 17.61 -7.41
CA LEU A 414 8.95 16.62 -8.22
C LEU A 414 8.85 16.90 -9.72
N VAL A 415 7.71 17.43 -10.21
CA VAL A 415 7.58 17.90 -11.60
C VAL A 415 8.60 19.00 -11.90
N ASP A 416 8.77 19.96 -10.98
CA ASP A 416 9.76 21.04 -11.15
C ASP A 416 11.21 20.52 -11.13
N ARG A 417 11.49 19.44 -10.40
CA ARG A 417 12.84 18.87 -10.22
C ARG A 417 13.22 17.81 -11.24
N ILE A 418 12.24 17.18 -11.88
CA ILE A 418 12.42 16.12 -12.87
C ILE A 418 11.65 16.52 -14.15
N PRO A 419 12.00 17.65 -14.79
CA PRO A 419 11.19 18.21 -15.89
C PRO A 419 11.22 17.35 -17.15
N ASP A 420 12.23 16.49 -17.30
CA ASP A 420 12.44 15.69 -18.51
C ASP A 420 11.60 14.41 -18.56
N VAL A 421 10.94 14.04 -17.45
CA VAL A 421 10.17 12.79 -17.34
C VAL A 421 8.73 13.11 -16.97
N LYS A 422 7.77 12.53 -17.70
CA LYS A 422 6.36 12.67 -17.34
C LYS A 422 6.12 12.05 -15.97
N LEU A 423 5.57 12.83 -15.05
CA LEU A 423 5.28 12.39 -13.70
C LEU A 423 3.79 12.49 -13.43
N ILE A 424 3.17 11.34 -13.14
CA ILE A 424 1.75 11.24 -12.84
C ILE A 424 1.53 10.84 -11.37
N MET A 425 0.49 11.41 -10.75
CA MET A 425 -0.10 10.83 -9.54
C MET A 425 -1.17 9.86 -9.97
N GLU A 426 -1.14 8.64 -9.46
CA GLU A 426 -2.28 7.75 -9.62
C GLU A 426 -3.39 8.17 -8.66
N ALA A 427 -4.33 9.01 -9.11
CA ALA A 427 -5.44 9.47 -8.28
C ALA A 427 -6.38 8.30 -7.93
N GLY A 428 -6.44 7.94 -6.65
CA GLY A 428 -7.50 7.10 -6.11
C GLY A 428 -8.86 7.75 -6.38
N GLN A 429 -9.77 7.00 -6.99
CA GLN A 429 -11.21 7.26 -7.13
C GLN A 429 -11.76 8.14 -8.28
N GLY A 430 -11.00 9.01 -8.97
CA GLY A 430 -11.61 10.05 -9.81
C GLY A 430 -11.80 9.78 -11.32
N ALA A 431 -10.71 9.60 -12.08
CA ALA A 431 -10.74 9.80 -13.54
C ALA A 431 -11.18 8.59 -14.38
N PHE A 432 -11.19 7.38 -13.81
CA PHE A 432 -11.38 6.14 -14.58
C PHE A 432 -12.82 5.93 -15.11
N PHE A 433 -13.83 6.57 -14.51
CA PHE A 433 -15.25 6.30 -14.86
C PHE A 433 -15.93 7.37 -15.71
N ASP A 434 -15.36 8.57 -15.83
CA ASP A 434 -15.94 9.59 -16.71
C ASP A 434 -15.55 9.37 -18.18
N ASP A 435 -14.41 8.74 -18.46
CA ASP A 435 -13.96 8.48 -19.84
C ASP A 435 -14.44 7.13 -20.41
N VAL A 436 -14.89 6.19 -19.57
CA VAL A 436 -15.52 4.94 -20.03
C VAL A 436 -16.99 5.15 -20.43
N LYS A 437 -17.59 6.30 -20.10
CA LYS A 437 -18.91 6.68 -20.62
C LYS A 437 -18.87 7.20 -22.07
N SER A 438 -17.69 7.58 -22.60
CA SER A 438 -17.60 8.23 -23.91
C SER A 438 -17.33 7.27 -25.07
N HIS A 439 -16.94 6.01 -24.82
CA HIS A 439 -16.63 5.04 -25.87
C HIS A 439 -17.22 3.67 -25.58
N SER A 440 -18.54 3.53 -25.76
CA SER A 440 -19.20 2.24 -25.91
C SER A 440 -18.88 1.67 -27.29
N GLY A 441 -17.87 0.82 -27.36
CA GLY A 441 -17.61 -0.07 -28.49
C GLY A 441 -17.16 -1.41 -27.91
N ASP A 442 -18.03 -2.40 -28.01
CA ASP A 442 -17.70 -3.80 -27.77
C ASP A 442 -16.54 -4.19 -28.69
N ASP A 443 -15.33 -4.27 -28.14
CA ASP A 443 -14.22 -5.12 -28.55
C ASP A 443 -12.98 -4.72 -27.71
N TYR A 444 -12.08 -5.66 -27.46
CA TYR A 444 -10.78 -5.48 -26.77
C TYR A 444 -10.75 -5.61 -25.23
N VAL A 445 -10.91 -6.84 -24.74
CA VAL A 445 -10.39 -7.27 -23.44
C VAL A 445 -8.89 -7.57 -23.60
N HIS A 446 -8.01 -6.66 -23.22
CA HIS A 446 -6.55 -6.87 -23.27
C HIS A 446 -6.01 -7.52 -21.99
N HIS A 447 -5.31 -8.64 -22.12
CA HIS A 447 -4.78 -9.40 -20.98
C HIS A 447 -3.49 -8.74 -20.41
N PHE A 448 -3.26 -8.78 -19.09
CA PHE A 448 -2.03 -8.33 -18.39
C PHE A 448 -1.40 -9.51 -17.66
N THR A 449 -0.07 -9.66 -17.64
CA THR A 449 0.58 -10.74 -16.86
C THR A 449 1.67 -10.22 -15.94
N LEU A 450 1.38 -10.25 -14.63
CA LEU A 450 2.36 -10.21 -13.56
C LEU A 450 2.86 -11.64 -13.28
N LYS A 451 4.17 -11.82 -13.12
CA LYS A 451 4.68 -13.01 -12.41
C LYS A 451 4.27 -12.88 -10.94
N SER A 452 3.06 -13.33 -10.58
CA SER A 452 2.76 -13.66 -9.20
C SER A 452 3.62 -14.86 -8.81
N ASP A 453 4.34 -14.79 -7.71
CA ASP A 453 5.07 -15.95 -7.26
C ASP A 453 4.08 -16.93 -6.60
N PRO A 454 4.05 -18.20 -7.05
CA PRO A 454 3.23 -19.22 -6.41
C PRO A 454 3.65 -19.43 -4.96
N ILE A 455 2.78 -20.04 -4.16
CA ILE A 455 3.12 -20.43 -2.78
C ILE A 455 4.43 -21.25 -2.81
N PRO A 456 5.48 -20.86 -2.03
CA PRO A 456 6.75 -21.58 -2.01
C PRO A 456 6.59 -23.08 -1.75
N ASP A 457 7.57 -23.90 -2.16
CA ASP A 457 7.55 -25.32 -1.84
C ASP A 457 7.90 -25.57 -0.37
N ILE A 458 6.84 -25.76 0.42
CA ILE A 458 6.85 -25.71 1.89
C ILE A 458 6.91 -27.13 2.50
N ASN A 459 7.60 -28.07 1.87
CA ASN A 459 7.66 -29.45 2.39
C ASN A 459 8.28 -29.57 3.81
N ASP A 460 8.89 -28.51 4.35
CA ASP A 460 9.55 -28.47 5.67
C ASP A 460 8.76 -27.76 6.79
N LEU A 461 7.45 -27.50 6.62
CA LEU A 461 6.63 -26.96 7.70
C LEU A 461 5.67 -28.03 8.23
N GLU A 462 5.68 -28.25 9.55
CA GLU A 462 4.62 -28.94 10.32
C GLU A 462 3.28 -28.15 10.32
N VAL A 463 2.92 -27.56 9.18
CA VAL A 463 1.63 -26.93 8.94
C VAL A 463 0.94 -27.83 7.93
N ASP A 464 -0.03 -28.60 8.43
CA ASP A 464 -0.86 -29.60 7.74
C ASP A 464 -0.60 -29.70 6.22
N THR A 465 0.40 -30.51 5.86
CA THR A 465 0.93 -30.71 4.50
C THR A 465 -0.14 -31.07 3.45
N ILE A 466 -1.33 -31.50 3.88
CA ILE A 466 -2.47 -31.83 3.03
C ILE A 466 -3.23 -30.57 2.59
N ALA A 467 -3.35 -29.56 3.46
CA ALA A 467 -4.03 -28.30 3.15
C ALA A 467 -3.26 -27.50 2.08
N MET A 468 -1.93 -27.39 2.23
CA MET A 468 -1.10 -26.66 1.26
C MET A 468 -0.98 -27.36 -0.10
N ARG A 469 -0.84 -28.70 -0.13
CA ARG A 469 -0.75 -29.45 -1.39
C ARG A 469 -2.04 -29.40 -2.22
N ARG A 470 -3.20 -29.22 -1.58
CA ARG A 470 -4.51 -29.13 -2.26
C ARG A 470 -4.91 -27.70 -2.61
N ALA A 471 -4.49 -26.70 -1.82
CA ALA A 471 -4.57 -25.29 -2.20
C ALA A 471 -3.92 -25.01 -3.57
N ARG A 472 -2.83 -25.71 -3.90
CA ARG A 472 -2.19 -25.68 -5.24
C ARG A 472 -3.10 -26.07 -6.40
N LYS A 473 -3.98 -27.05 -6.20
CA LYS A 473 -4.88 -27.55 -7.26
C LYS A 473 -5.99 -26.55 -7.57
N VAL A 474 -6.50 -25.89 -6.53
CA VAL A 474 -7.45 -24.77 -6.65
C VAL A 474 -6.74 -23.53 -7.19
N GLU A 475 -5.50 -23.29 -6.77
CA GLU A 475 -4.63 -22.26 -7.33
C GLU A 475 -4.48 -22.43 -8.84
N TYR A 476 -4.34 -23.64 -9.38
CA TYR A 476 -4.30 -23.88 -10.83
C TYR A 476 -5.64 -23.60 -11.52
N GLN A 477 -6.77 -23.99 -10.92
CA GLN A 477 -8.10 -23.73 -11.49
C GLN A 477 -8.48 -22.23 -11.42
N LEU A 478 -8.14 -21.57 -10.31
CA LEU A 478 -8.24 -20.13 -10.15
C LEU A 478 -7.21 -19.39 -11.00
N GLN A 479 -6.04 -19.98 -11.29
CA GLN A 479 -5.04 -19.42 -12.20
C GLN A 479 -5.62 -19.31 -13.61
N VAL A 480 -6.33 -20.34 -14.09
CA VAL A 480 -6.99 -20.31 -15.41
C VAL A 480 -8.11 -19.27 -15.47
N LEU A 481 -8.86 -19.06 -14.37
CA LEU A 481 -9.88 -18.01 -14.27
C LEU A 481 -9.25 -16.61 -14.18
N PHE A 482 -8.25 -16.45 -13.32
CA PHE A 482 -7.46 -15.22 -13.16
C PHE A 482 -6.76 -14.86 -14.47
N ASP A 483 -6.28 -15.85 -15.22
CA ASP A 483 -5.64 -15.67 -16.51
C ASP A 483 -6.61 -15.28 -17.63
N ARG A 484 -7.90 -15.55 -17.46
CA ARG A 484 -8.97 -15.08 -18.36
C ARG A 484 -9.47 -13.69 -17.98
N GLU A 485 -9.51 -13.34 -16.69
CA GLU A 485 -10.11 -12.09 -16.17
C GLU A 485 -9.07 -11.08 -15.62
N ARG A 486 -7.85 -11.12 -16.19
CA ARG A 486 -6.58 -10.46 -15.77
C ARG A 486 -6.60 -8.93 -15.51
N ILE A 487 -7.66 -8.21 -15.84
CA ILE A 487 -7.73 -6.74 -15.82
C ILE A 487 -8.27 -6.22 -14.47
N TRP A 488 -9.14 -6.98 -13.83
CA TRP A 488 -9.93 -6.44 -12.72
C TRP A 488 -9.12 -6.26 -11.43
N PHE A 489 -8.02 -7.00 -11.25
CA PHE A 489 -7.25 -7.04 -9.99
C PHE A 489 -6.41 -5.79 -9.69
N SER A 490 -5.81 -5.15 -10.71
CA SER A 490 -5.10 -3.86 -10.51
C SER A 490 -6.09 -2.77 -10.09
N VAL A 491 -7.28 -2.75 -10.68
CA VAL A 491 -8.39 -1.85 -10.33
C VAL A 491 -8.95 -2.13 -8.91
N TYR A 492 -8.88 -3.37 -8.42
CA TYR A 492 -9.25 -3.74 -7.05
C TYR A 492 -8.20 -3.29 -6.02
N TYR A 493 -6.90 -3.44 -6.32
CA TYR A 493 -5.81 -3.00 -5.46
C TYR A 493 -5.66 -1.46 -5.40
N LYS A 494 -5.81 -0.79 -6.55
CA LYS A 494 -5.88 0.67 -6.76
C LYS A 494 -6.66 1.38 -5.66
N ASN A 495 -7.73 0.74 -5.24
CA ASN A 495 -8.76 1.34 -4.45
C ASN A 495 -8.48 1.13 -2.95
N ALA A 496 -7.96 -0.05 -2.54
CA ALA A 496 -7.70 -0.38 -1.14
C ALA A 496 -6.53 0.43 -0.55
N CYS A 497 -5.58 0.80 -1.40
CA CYS A 497 -4.32 1.42 -1.00
C CYS A 497 -4.38 2.94 -0.93
N LEU A 498 -5.26 3.57 -1.72
CA LEU A 498 -5.29 5.02 -1.99
C LEU A 498 -6.26 5.81 -1.10
N GLY A 499 -6.51 5.35 0.13
CA GLY A 499 -7.44 5.97 1.06
C GLY A 499 -7.12 7.43 1.42
N TYR A 500 -7.69 8.36 0.66
CA TYR A 500 -8.00 9.73 1.07
C TYR A 500 -9.33 10.14 0.42
N ARG A 501 -10.39 10.26 1.22
CA ARG A 501 -11.56 11.05 0.82
C ARG A 501 -11.26 12.51 1.16
N SER A 502 -11.24 13.37 0.16
CA SER A 502 -11.70 14.75 0.34
C SER A 502 -13.20 14.69 0.63
N ILE A 503 -13.63 15.15 1.80
CA ILE A 503 -15.04 15.40 2.07
C ILE A 503 -15.45 16.58 1.18
N PRO A 504 -16.43 16.44 0.27
CA PRO A 504 -17.07 17.61 -0.32
C PRO A 504 -17.91 18.26 0.78
N PHE A 505 -17.48 19.44 1.23
CA PHE A 505 -18.39 20.30 1.97
C PHE A 505 -19.30 20.98 0.94
N ASP A 506 -20.53 20.49 0.83
CA ASP A 506 -21.63 21.33 0.39
C ASP A 506 -21.76 22.47 1.41
N ARG A 507 -21.49 23.69 0.94
CA ARG A 507 -21.86 24.90 1.66
C ARG A 507 -23.30 25.24 1.30
N GLU A 508 -24.20 25.13 2.26
CA GLU A 508 -25.26 26.12 2.49
C GLU A 508 -25.24 26.55 3.95
#